data_AF-A0A938YAT7-F1
#
_entry.id   AF-A0A938YAT7-F1
#
_cell.length_a   1.000
_cell.length_b   1.000
_cell.length_c   1.000
_cell.angle_alpha   90.00
_cell.angle_beta   90.00
_cell.angle_gamma   90.00
#
_symmetry.space_group_name_H-M   'P 1'
#
loop_
_entity.id
_entity.type
_entity.pdbx_description
1 polymer ?
#
loop_
_entity_poly.entity_id
_entity_poly.type
_entity_poly.pdbx_seq_one_letter_code
_entity_poly.pdbx_strand_id
1 'polypeptide(L)'
;MDVQLPGLPRSIRPVGTGVDIQLDVPPWHRRPLHTTPRIVDGVELGTWELVWSSRTVHVGEDGEVADAVGPAPVGPQAARGRWQHVPDSGFPWLDAHWLEGPPIQPPPWSAGWVRGGPRRRIWDRPVLVIGRDPATGISRPFIDVGSGSPGCRGADGEDFWLVVDREVDRTPSRLRSELIRVAGSTGTWSVLADLSTIDLGGHGWPLGSRPVDAASYERAALEEFGSAAQYWRSEGKHRPLVDDLTDVRAELLGTWPDTVVRLSFALGRTPGRRYVHAREVWGERGEPALGEYDLLFLHERLSTGMTDVREGSDGELLV
;
A
#
# COMPACT_ATOMS: atom_id res chain seq x y z
N MET A 1 -8.16 -11.13 15.03
CA MET A 1 -8.85 -10.20 14.12
C MET A 1 -8.10 -10.38 12.82
N ASP A 2 -8.66 -11.15 11.91
CA ASP A 2 -7.96 -11.54 10.68
C ASP A 2 -7.73 -10.26 9.86
N VAL A 3 -6.46 -9.86 9.73
CA VAL A 3 -6.10 -8.72 8.91
C VAL A 3 -6.22 -9.18 7.46
N GLN A 4 -7.36 -8.89 6.82
CA GLN A 4 -7.48 -8.99 5.38
C GLN A 4 -6.52 -7.98 4.77
N LEU A 5 -5.37 -8.47 4.30
CA LEU A 5 -4.49 -7.68 3.46
C LEU A 5 -5.11 -7.70 2.05
N PRO A 6 -5.57 -6.57 1.53
CA PRO A 6 -6.22 -6.54 0.23
C PRO A 6 -5.22 -6.94 -0.85
N GLY A 7 -5.66 -7.79 -1.78
CA GLY A 7 -4.81 -8.14 -2.91
C GLY A 7 -4.48 -6.89 -3.72
N LEU A 8 -3.21 -6.68 -4.04
CA LEU A 8 -2.81 -5.50 -4.80
C LEU A 8 -3.11 -5.74 -6.29
N PRO A 9 -3.98 -4.94 -6.93
CA PRO A 9 -4.35 -5.16 -8.31
C PRO A 9 -3.19 -4.84 -9.25
N ARG A 10 -2.92 -5.78 -10.16
CA ARG A 10 -1.75 -5.76 -11.05
C ARG A 10 -2.12 -5.53 -12.50
N SER A 11 -3.15 -6.21 -12.98
CA SER A 11 -3.62 -6.09 -14.36
C SER A 11 -5.14 -6.27 -14.42
N ILE A 12 -5.75 -5.65 -15.42
CA ILE A 12 -7.15 -5.84 -15.77
C ILE A 12 -7.19 -6.33 -17.21
N ARG A 13 -8.00 -7.35 -17.45
CA ARG A 13 -8.27 -7.88 -18.78
C ARG A 13 -9.77 -8.00 -18.97
N PRO A 14 -10.38 -7.26 -19.90
CA PRO A 14 -11.78 -7.49 -20.28
C PRO A 14 -11.96 -8.91 -20.84
N VAL A 15 -12.99 -9.62 -20.36
CA VAL A 15 -13.34 -10.98 -20.78
C VAL A 15 -14.85 -11.14 -20.75
N GLY A 16 -15.47 -11.31 -21.92
CA GLY A 16 -16.91 -11.52 -22.03
C GLY A 16 -17.70 -10.34 -21.44
N THR A 17 -18.57 -10.62 -20.47
CA THR A 17 -19.44 -9.64 -19.80
C THR A 17 -18.83 -9.14 -18.48
N GLY A 18 -17.51 -8.96 -18.43
CA GLY A 18 -16.81 -8.61 -17.20
C GLY A 18 -15.32 -8.39 -17.40
N VAL A 19 -14.59 -8.42 -16.30
CA VAL A 19 -13.13 -8.28 -16.30
C VAL A 19 -12.47 -9.31 -15.41
N ASP A 20 -11.37 -9.85 -15.91
CA ASP A 20 -10.42 -10.60 -15.12
C ASP A 20 -9.41 -9.62 -14.50
N ILE A 21 -9.31 -9.64 -13.18
CA ILE A 21 -8.36 -8.83 -12.42
C ILE A 21 -7.31 -9.75 -11.82
N GLN A 22 -6.05 -9.47 -12.14
CA GLN A 22 -4.94 -10.11 -11.46
C GLN A 22 -4.66 -9.37 -10.15
N LEU A 23 -4.86 -10.04 -9.03
CA LEU A 23 -4.57 -9.55 -7.68
C LEU A 23 -3.31 -10.24 -7.15
N ASP A 24 -2.34 -9.47 -6.68
CA ASP A 24 -1.21 -10.02 -5.94
C ASP A 24 -1.71 -10.43 -4.55
N VAL A 25 -1.47 -11.68 -4.18
CA VAL A 25 -1.90 -12.23 -2.91
C VAL A 25 -0.81 -12.00 -1.87
N PRO A 26 -1.10 -11.28 -0.78
CA PRO A 26 -0.21 -11.23 0.36
C PRO A 26 -0.14 -12.61 1.03
N PRO A 27 1.01 -13.00 1.58
CA PRO A 27 2.26 -12.23 1.66
C PRO A 27 3.08 -12.14 0.35
N TRP A 28 3.77 -11.00 0.17
CA TRP A 28 4.75 -10.66 -0.85
C TRP A 28 6.16 -10.60 -0.22
N HIS A 29 6.98 -11.58 -0.55
CA HIS A 29 8.31 -11.75 0.05
C HIS A 29 9.36 -10.88 -0.62
N ARG A 30 10.11 -10.09 0.13
CA ARG A 30 11.35 -9.45 -0.36
C ARG A 30 12.56 -10.35 -0.06
N ARG A 31 13.27 -10.75 -1.10
CA ARG A 31 14.54 -11.48 -1.02
C ARG A 31 15.67 -10.55 -1.46
N PRO A 32 16.76 -10.37 -0.71
CA PRO A 32 17.90 -9.63 -1.24
C PRO A 32 18.54 -10.41 -2.41
N LEU A 33 18.73 -9.75 -3.55
CA LEU A 33 19.32 -10.36 -4.76
C LEU A 33 20.85 -10.51 -4.66
N HIS A 34 21.48 -9.75 -3.77
CA HIS A 34 22.93 -9.77 -3.53
C HIS A 34 23.21 -9.91 -2.02
N THR A 35 24.43 -10.31 -1.67
CA THR A 35 24.86 -10.45 -0.27
C THR A 35 24.76 -9.12 0.48
N THR A 36 24.27 -9.24 1.72
CA THR A 36 24.08 -8.25 2.79
C THR A 36 23.66 -6.84 2.32
N PRO A 37 22.38 -6.44 2.45
CA PRO A 37 21.94 -5.08 2.19
C PRO A 37 22.77 -4.05 2.97
N ARG A 38 23.02 -2.89 2.37
CA ARG A 38 23.77 -1.80 3.01
C ARG A 38 22.80 -0.94 3.81
N ILE A 39 23.07 -0.77 5.09
CA ILE A 39 22.29 0.15 5.93
C ILE A 39 22.99 1.52 5.89
N VAL A 40 22.32 2.55 5.37
CA VAL A 40 22.83 3.94 5.31
C VAL A 40 21.77 4.84 5.93
N ASP A 41 22.14 5.54 7.01
CA ASP A 41 21.21 6.34 7.83
C ASP A 41 19.98 5.51 8.23
N GLY A 42 20.25 4.24 8.53
CA GLY A 42 19.27 3.21 8.84
C GLY A 42 18.30 2.83 7.69
N VAL A 43 18.37 3.47 6.52
CA VAL A 43 17.66 2.99 5.34
C VAL A 43 18.40 1.76 4.79
N GLU A 44 17.68 0.66 4.67
CA GLU A 44 18.19 -0.56 4.07
C GLU A 44 18.24 -0.42 2.54
N LEU A 45 19.42 -0.13 2.02
CA LEU A 45 19.70 0.03 0.59
C LEU A 45 20.18 -1.31 0.01
N GLY A 46 19.38 -1.85 -0.90
CA GLY A 46 19.68 -3.10 -1.58
C GLY A 46 18.80 -3.32 -2.80
N THR A 47 19.22 -4.25 -3.64
CA THR A 47 18.37 -4.77 -4.70
C THR A 47 17.58 -5.95 -4.13
N TRP A 48 16.26 -5.87 -4.23
CA TRP A 48 15.34 -6.86 -3.71
C TRP A 48 14.61 -7.55 -4.86
N GLU A 49 14.55 -8.88 -4.80
CA GLU A 49 13.57 -9.67 -5.52
C GLU A 49 12.29 -9.71 -4.68
N LEU A 50 11.22 -9.14 -5.20
CA LEU A 50 9.90 -9.35 -4.63
C LEU A 50 9.35 -10.67 -5.21
N VAL A 51 8.85 -11.55 -4.35
CA VAL A 51 8.27 -12.85 -4.68
C VAL A 51 6.84 -12.85 -4.15
N TRP A 52 5.87 -12.94 -5.04
CA TRP A 52 4.47 -12.94 -4.68
C TRP A 52 3.75 -14.01 -5.48
N SER A 53 2.61 -14.48 -4.98
CA SER A 53 1.65 -15.21 -5.81
C SER A 53 0.62 -14.21 -6.34
N SER A 54 0.09 -14.44 -7.54
CA SER A 54 -1.05 -13.69 -8.03
C SER A 54 -2.20 -14.64 -8.31
N ARG A 55 -3.41 -14.14 -8.11
CA ARG A 55 -4.64 -14.82 -8.51
C ARG A 55 -5.41 -13.98 -9.49
N THR A 56 -6.15 -14.65 -10.35
CA THR A 56 -7.12 -13.99 -11.22
C THR A 56 -8.48 -14.14 -10.59
N VAL A 57 -9.17 -13.00 -10.46
CA VAL A 57 -10.53 -12.90 -9.97
C VAL A 57 -11.37 -12.29 -11.09
N HIS A 58 -12.48 -12.94 -11.42
CA HIS A 58 -13.43 -12.41 -12.39
C HIS A 58 -14.44 -11.51 -11.69
N VAL A 59 -14.63 -10.31 -12.21
CA VAL A 59 -15.65 -9.36 -11.77
C VAL A 59 -16.63 -9.14 -12.93
N GLY A 60 -17.89 -9.50 -12.71
CA GLY A 60 -18.96 -9.31 -13.68
C GLY A 60 -19.30 -7.83 -13.92
N GLU A 61 -20.08 -7.56 -14.97
CA GLU A 61 -20.57 -6.21 -15.30
C GLU A 61 -21.45 -5.58 -14.23
N ASP A 62 -22.09 -6.39 -13.39
CA ASP A 62 -22.88 -5.99 -12.23
C ASP A 62 -22.04 -5.79 -10.95
N GLY A 63 -20.73 -6.06 -11.03
CA GLY A 63 -19.82 -5.99 -9.90
C GLY A 63 -19.74 -7.27 -9.07
N GLU A 64 -20.48 -8.33 -9.43
CA GLU A 64 -20.37 -9.61 -8.73
C GLU A 64 -18.99 -10.22 -8.93
N VAL A 65 -18.34 -10.57 -7.83
CA VAL A 65 -17.06 -11.25 -7.82
C VAL A 65 -17.33 -12.75 -7.89
N ALA A 66 -16.82 -13.41 -8.92
CA ALA A 66 -17.01 -14.86 -9.06
C ALA A 66 -16.32 -15.61 -7.91
N ASP A 67 -16.98 -16.66 -7.39
CA ASP A 67 -16.45 -17.51 -6.30
C ASP A 67 -15.12 -18.20 -6.67
N ALA A 68 -14.87 -18.39 -7.96
CA ALA A 68 -13.71 -19.10 -8.46
C ALA A 68 -12.50 -18.17 -8.62
N VAL A 69 -11.52 -18.32 -7.73
CA VAL A 69 -10.21 -17.67 -7.82
C VAL A 69 -9.23 -18.56 -8.58
N GLY A 70 -8.80 -18.12 -9.77
CA GLY A 70 -7.91 -18.88 -10.65
C GLY A 70 -6.42 -18.60 -10.43
N PRO A 71 -5.51 -19.50 -10.81
CA PRO A 71 -4.10 -19.15 -10.92
C PRO A 71 -3.92 -18.07 -11.98
N ALA A 72 -3.14 -17.02 -11.68
CA ALA A 72 -2.78 -16.06 -12.70
C ALA A 72 -1.90 -16.73 -13.77
N PRO A 73 -2.14 -16.50 -15.08
CA PRO A 73 -1.25 -16.99 -16.12
C PRO A 73 0.17 -16.50 -15.86
N VAL A 74 1.17 -17.37 -16.06
CA VAL A 74 2.59 -17.02 -15.98
C VAL A 74 2.91 -16.11 -17.16
N GLY A 75 2.62 -14.82 -17.02
CA GLY A 75 3.00 -13.78 -17.95
C GLY A 75 4.38 -13.23 -17.61
N PRO A 76 5.07 -12.56 -18.55
CA PRO A 76 6.24 -11.76 -18.20
C PRO A 76 5.87 -10.85 -17.04
N GLN A 77 6.78 -10.73 -16.08
CA GLN A 77 6.63 -9.89 -14.91
C GLN A 77 6.31 -8.48 -15.43
N ALA A 78 5.04 -8.05 -15.38
CA ALA A 78 4.72 -6.65 -15.57
C ALA A 78 5.48 -5.94 -14.43
N ALA A 79 6.57 -5.26 -14.78
CA ALA A 79 7.28 -4.43 -13.84
C ALA A 79 6.24 -3.50 -13.21
N ARG A 80 6.27 -3.30 -11.90
CA ARG A 80 5.60 -2.12 -11.33
C ARG A 80 6.22 -0.94 -12.07
N GLY A 81 5.46 -0.38 -13.01
CA GLY A 81 5.98 0.62 -13.94
C GLY A 81 6.62 1.74 -13.13
N ARG A 82 7.78 2.22 -13.56
CA ARG A 82 8.25 3.52 -13.08
C ARG A 82 7.28 4.57 -13.59
N TRP A 83 6.71 5.35 -12.70
CA TRP A 83 5.93 6.54 -13.03
C TRP A 83 6.83 7.50 -13.82
N GLN A 84 6.69 7.51 -15.14
CA GLN A 84 7.40 8.45 -16.02
C GLN A 84 6.44 9.54 -16.47
N HIS A 85 6.96 10.76 -16.49
CA HIS A 85 6.34 11.92 -17.12
C HIS A 85 6.28 11.68 -18.63
N VAL A 86 5.11 11.86 -19.25
CA VAL A 86 4.92 11.67 -20.70
C VAL A 86 4.80 13.05 -21.34
N PRO A 87 5.83 13.54 -22.06
CA PRO A 87 5.83 14.88 -22.64
C PRO A 87 4.76 15.08 -23.74
N ASP A 88 4.29 13.99 -24.37
CA ASP A 88 3.51 14.03 -25.61
C ASP A 88 2.07 13.50 -25.48
N SER A 89 1.44 13.59 -24.30
CA SER A 89 0.02 13.20 -24.11
C SER A 89 -0.96 14.09 -24.89
N GLY A 90 -0.49 15.21 -25.47
CA GLY A 90 -1.32 16.28 -26.00
C GLY A 90 -1.96 17.15 -24.90
N PHE A 91 -1.74 16.81 -23.63
CA PHE A 91 -2.28 17.51 -22.47
C PHE A 91 -1.13 17.84 -21.50
N PRO A 92 -0.47 19.00 -21.67
CA PRO A 92 0.73 19.36 -20.88
C PRO A 92 0.45 19.53 -19.37
N TRP A 93 -0.82 19.57 -19.00
CA TRP A 93 -1.34 19.67 -17.63
C TRP A 93 -1.83 18.33 -17.08
N LEU A 94 -1.77 17.23 -17.83
CA LEU A 94 -2.16 15.90 -17.37
C LEU A 94 -0.89 15.08 -17.15
N ASP A 95 -0.63 14.67 -15.91
CA ASP A 95 0.35 13.62 -15.65
C ASP A 95 -0.31 12.29 -16.03
N ALA A 96 -0.17 11.92 -17.30
CA ALA A 96 -0.68 10.67 -17.86
C ALA A 96 0.40 9.59 -17.79
N HIS A 97 0.03 8.39 -17.37
CA HIS A 97 0.95 7.27 -17.23
C HIS A 97 0.69 6.22 -18.31
N TRP A 98 1.74 5.75 -18.97
CA TRP A 98 1.74 4.50 -19.73
C TRP A 98 2.34 3.41 -18.83
N LEU A 99 1.56 2.38 -18.50
CA LEU A 99 2.13 1.08 -18.15
C LEU A 99 2.43 0.42 -19.50
N GLU A 100 3.70 0.05 -19.71
CA GLU A 100 4.18 -0.59 -20.94
C GLU A 100 3.34 -1.82 -21.27
N GLY A 101 2.58 -1.73 -22.34
CA GLY A 101 2.14 -2.84 -23.18
C GLY A 101 2.60 -2.54 -24.60
N PRO A 102 2.74 -3.56 -25.48
CA PRO A 102 3.20 -3.33 -26.85
C PRO A 102 2.35 -2.25 -27.54
N PRO A 103 2.93 -1.45 -28.46
CA PRO A 103 2.24 -0.36 -29.13
C PRO A 103 1.21 -0.91 -30.10
N ILE A 104 0.07 -1.31 -29.57
CA ILE A 104 -1.18 -1.30 -30.29
C ILE A 104 -1.63 0.15 -30.23
N GLN A 105 -2.13 0.68 -31.34
CA GLN A 105 -2.67 2.04 -31.53
C GLN A 105 -3.11 2.73 -30.23
N PRO A 106 -2.84 4.05 -30.05
CA PRO A 106 -3.12 4.74 -28.79
C PRO A 106 -4.52 4.36 -28.33
N PRO A 107 -4.66 3.66 -27.18
CA PRO A 107 -5.94 3.12 -26.79
C PRO A 107 -6.94 4.28 -26.75
N PRO A 108 -8.21 4.03 -27.08
CA PRO A 108 -9.25 5.06 -27.05
C PRO A 108 -9.49 5.61 -25.65
N TRP A 109 -8.68 5.24 -24.65
CA TRP A 109 -8.83 5.62 -23.26
C TRP A 109 -7.49 5.94 -22.60
N SER A 110 -7.51 6.90 -21.68
CA SER A 110 -6.39 7.28 -20.83
C SER A 110 -6.89 7.70 -19.46
N ALA A 111 -6.08 7.51 -18.42
CA ALA A 111 -6.38 7.96 -17.05
C ALA A 111 -5.15 8.61 -16.40
N GLY A 112 -5.36 9.60 -15.54
CA GLY A 112 -4.29 10.31 -14.84
C GLY A 112 -4.80 11.41 -13.91
N TRP A 113 -3.89 12.29 -13.47
CA TRP A 113 -4.21 13.46 -12.63
C TRP A 113 -3.99 14.78 -13.35
N VAL A 114 -4.69 15.81 -12.91
CA VAL A 114 -4.36 17.21 -13.23
C VAL A 114 -3.08 17.63 -12.49
N ARG A 115 -2.10 18.10 -13.24
CA ARG A 115 -0.86 18.69 -12.77
C ARG A 115 -1.13 20.08 -12.17
N GLY A 116 -0.57 20.34 -10.99
CA GLY A 116 -0.48 21.70 -10.43
C GLY A 116 -1.66 22.21 -9.61
N GLY A 117 -2.55 21.34 -9.13
CA GLY A 117 -3.60 21.75 -8.18
C GLY A 117 -3.07 22.11 -6.78
N PRO A 118 -3.77 22.95 -5.99
CA PRO A 118 -3.38 23.36 -4.63
C PRO A 118 -3.36 22.22 -3.59
N ARG A 119 -3.65 20.98 -3.99
CA ARG A 119 -3.71 19.81 -3.10
C ARG A 119 -2.36 19.09 -3.08
N ARG A 120 -1.71 19.12 -1.91
CA ARG A 120 -0.32 18.67 -1.73
C ARG A 120 -0.13 17.14 -1.78
N ARG A 121 -1.17 16.34 -1.50
CA ARG A 121 -1.07 14.87 -1.47
C ARG A 121 -1.65 14.24 -2.74
N ILE A 122 -1.07 13.11 -3.14
CA ILE A 122 -1.49 12.32 -4.31
C ILE A 122 -2.95 11.83 -4.17
N TRP A 123 -3.34 11.43 -2.96
CA TRP A 123 -4.66 10.89 -2.64
C TRP A 123 -5.81 11.89 -2.75
N ASP A 124 -5.53 13.19 -2.62
CA ASP A 124 -6.55 14.24 -2.71
C ASP A 124 -6.79 14.71 -4.16
N ARG A 125 -6.04 14.17 -5.12
CA ARG A 125 -6.10 14.59 -6.53
C ARG A 125 -7.25 13.89 -7.24
N PRO A 126 -8.08 14.61 -8.02
CA PRO A 126 -9.10 13.99 -8.85
C PRO A 126 -8.43 13.13 -9.92
N VAL A 127 -8.92 11.89 -10.06
CA VAL A 127 -8.54 10.98 -11.13
C VAL A 127 -9.45 11.29 -12.32
N LEU A 128 -8.83 11.61 -13.45
CA LEU A 128 -9.53 11.93 -14.68
C LEU A 128 -9.35 10.79 -15.69
N VAL A 129 -10.45 10.42 -16.33
CA VAL A 129 -10.49 9.49 -17.47
C VAL A 129 -10.84 10.26 -18.73
N ILE A 130 -10.17 9.91 -19.83
CA ILE A 130 -10.30 10.58 -21.13
C ILE A 130 -10.49 9.52 -22.19
N GLY A 131 -11.60 9.62 -22.91
CA GLY A 131 -11.83 8.87 -24.13
C GLY A 131 -11.26 9.60 -25.35
N ARG A 132 -10.83 8.87 -26.38
CA ARG A 132 -10.60 9.37 -27.73
C ARG A 132 -11.49 8.59 -28.68
N ASP A 133 -12.19 9.33 -29.52
CA ASP A 133 -12.93 8.72 -30.61
C ASP A 133 -11.95 8.04 -31.57
N PRO A 134 -12.09 6.73 -31.83
CA PRO A 134 -11.11 5.98 -32.61
C PRO A 134 -11.12 6.35 -34.10
N ALA A 135 -12.23 6.88 -34.62
CA ALA A 135 -12.36 7.26 -36.03
C ALA A 135 -11.77 8.65 -36.31
N THR A 136 -11.93 9.58 -35.39
CA THR A 136 -11.55 10.99 -35.56
C THR A 136 -10.31 11.38 -34.75
N GLY A 137 -9.91 10.58 -33.76
CA GLY A 137 -8.85 10.90 -32.81
C GLY A 137 -9.20 12.03 -31.84
N ILE A 138 -10.40 12.60 -31.94
CA ILE A 138 -10.85 13.72 -31.12
C ILE A 138 -11.08 13.23 -29.68
N SER A 139 -10.60 14.00 -28.72
CA SER A 139 -10.78 13.68 -27.31
C SER A 139 -12.22 13.98 -26.87
N ARG A 140 -12.81 13.03 -26.15
CA ARG A 140 -14.09 13.20 -25.44
C ARG A 140 -13.86 14.07 -24.18
N PRO A 141 -14.92 14.66 -23.60
CA PRO A 141 -14.81 15.37 -22.32
C PRO A 141 -14.18 14.51 -21.23
N PHE A 142 -13.47 15.15 -20.30
CA PHE A 142 -12.88 14.49 -19.13
C PHE A 142 -13.98 13.98 -18.21
N ILE A 143 -13.77 12.78 -17.67
CA ILE A 143 -14.65 12.15 -16.70
C ILE A 143 -13.89 12.11 -15.37
N ASP A 144 -14.36 12.88 -14.38
CA ASP A 144 -13.81 12.86 -13.03
C ASP A 144 -14.41 11.68 -12.25
N VAL A 145 -13.55 10.72 -11.87
CA VAL A 145 -13.94 9.51 -11.13
C VAL A 145 -13.65 9.63 -9.62
N GLY A 146 -13.42 10.86 -9.15
CA GLY A 146 -13.18 11.22 -7.76
C GLY A 146 -11.69 11.17 -7.38
N SER A 147 -11.41 11.38 -6.09
CA SER A 147 -10.04 11.48 -5.58
C SER A 147 -9.40 10.12 -5.32
N GLY A 148 -8.12 9.97 -5.68
CA GLY A 148 -7.36 8.75 -5.42
C GLY A 148 -6.14 8.63 -6.32
N SER A 149 -5.56 7.43 -6.38
CA SER A 149 -4.48 7.08 -7.28
C SER A 149 -4.95 6.09 -8.35
N PRO A 150 -4.84 6.41 -9.64
CA PRO A 150 -5.17 5.46 -10.69
C PRO A 150 -4.14 4.32 -10.71
N GLY A 151 -4.64 3.08 -10.73
CA GLY A 151 -3.86 1.86 -10.81
C GLY A 151 -3.88 1.24 -12.21
N CYS A 152 -4.01 -0.09 -12.26
CA CYS A 152 -4.13 -0.83 -13.51
C CYS A 152 -5.46 -0.52 -14.23
N ARG A 153 -5.51 -0.81 -15.54
CA ARG A 153 -6.65 -0.47 -16.40
C ARG A 153 -6.81 -1.47 -17.54
N GLY A 154 -8.02 -1.52 -18.12
CA GLY A 154 -8.36 -2.30 -19.30
C GLY A 154 -9.41 -1.57 -20.14
N ALA A 155 -9.52 -1.91 -21.42
CA ALA A 155 -10.53 -1.35 -22.31
C ALA A 155 -11.01 -2.41 -23.29
N ASP A 156 -12.31 -2.40 -23.62
CA ASP A 156 -12.94 -3.24 -24.62
C ASP A 156 -14.09 -2.46 -25.26
N GLY A 157 -14.00 -2.28 -26.58
CA GLY A 157 -14.91 -1.39 -27.32
C GLY A 157 -14.97 0.02 -26.72
N GLU A 158 -16.16 0.43 -26.28
CA GLU A 158 -16.40 1.73 -25.65
C GLU A 158 -16.26 1.70 -24.13
N ASP A 159 -16.12 0.54 -23.50
CA ASP A 159 -15.99 0.46 -22.06
C ASP A 159 -14.52 0.55 -21.63
N PHE A 160 -14.32 1.21 -20.49
CA PHE A 160 -13.03 1.37 -19.85
C PHE A 160 -13.11 1.00 -18.39
N TRP A 161 -12.16 0.20 -17.92
CA TRP A 161 -12.03 -0.22 -16.53
C TRP A 161 -10.74 0.34 -15.94
N LEU A 162 -10.84 0.81 -14.71
CA LEU A 162 -9.74 1.43 -13.99
C LEU A 162 -9.81 1.03 -12.53
N VAL A 163 -8.69 0.58 -11.97
CA VAL A 163 -8.56 0.55 -10.52
C VAL A 163 -8.22 1.95 -10.01
N VAL A 164 -8.88 2.37 -8.93
CA VAL A 164 -8.50 3.58 -8.18
C VAL A 164 -8.25 3.21 -6.72
N ASP A 165 -7.03 3.45 -6.26
CA ASP A 165 -6.66 3.33 -4.86
C ASP A 165 -7.07 4.60 -4.11
N ARG A 166 -7.84 4.44 -3.05
CA ARG A 166 -8.30 5.52 -2.16
C ARG A 166 -7.73 5.34 -0.76
N GLU A 167 -7.38 6.45 -0.12
CA GLU A 167 -6.93 6.44 1.28
C GLU A 167 -8.15 6.21 2.19
N VAL A 168 -8.12 5.14 3.00
CA VAL A 168 -9.14 4.87 4.03
C VAL A 168 -8.66 5.48 5.36
N ASP A 169 -9.52 6.24 6.01
CA ASP A 169 -9.31 6.79 7.36
C ASP A 169 -8.01 7.58 7.57
N ARG A 170 -7.51 8.26 6.53
CA ARG A 170 -6.25 9.03 6.55
C ARG A 170 -5.08 8.23 7.14
N THR A 171 -5.12 6.91 7.11
CA THR A 171 -4.07 6.03 7.61
C THR A 171 -3.39 5.42 6.38
N PRO A 172 -2.09 5.69 6.16
CA PRO A 172 -1.45 5.43 4.85
C PRO A 172 -1.25 3.94 4.56
N SER A 173 -1.48 3.07 5.54
CA SER A 173 -1.41 1.61 5.42
C SER A 173 -2.74 0.96 5.02
N ARG A 174 -3.86 1.70 5.00
CA ARG A 174 -5.15 1.18 4.55
C ARG A 174 -5.58 1.89 3.28
N LEU A 175 -5.29 1.24 2.16
CA LEU A 175 -5.81 1.62 0.85
C LEU A 175 -7.06 0.79 0.55
N ARG A 176 -8.07 1.45 0.00
CA ARG A 176 -9.23 0.81 -0.62
C ARG A 176 -9.04 0.87 -2.12
N SER A 177 -8.88 -0.28 -2.75
CA SER A 177 -8.78 -0.39 -4.21
C SER A 177 -10.17 -0.61 -4.79
N GLU A 178 -10.69 0.34 -5.56
CA GLU A 178 -12.00 0.23 -6.22
C GLU A 178 -11.81 -0.07 -7.71
N LEU A 179 -12.57 -1.02 -8.24
CA LEU A 179 -12.73 -1.20 -9.67
C LEU A 179 -13.82 -0.27 -10.19
N ILE A 180 -13.45 0.63 -11.09
CA ILE A 180 -14.35 1.58 -11.74
C ILE A 180 -14.58 1.15 -13.18
N ARG A 181 -15.85 1.18 -13.63
CA ARG A 181 -16.22 1.13 -15.05
C ARG A 181 -16.60 2.53 -15.52
N VAL A 182 -16.13 2.89 -16.70
CA VAL A 182 -16.51 4.10 -17.43
C VAL A 182 -17.15 3.65 -18.74
N ALA A 183 -18.44 3.94 -18.89
CA ALA A 183 -19.20 3.63 -20.09
C ALA A 183 -18.94 4.72 -21.13
N GLY A 184 -18.27 4.38 -22.23
CA GLY A 184 -17.83 5.38 -23.19
C GLY A 184 -18.95 6.06 -23.96
N SER A 185 -20.03 5.34 -24.24
CA SER A 185 -21.20 5.85 -24.97
C SER A 185 -21.90 7.01 -24.26
N THR A 186 -21.91 6.99 -22.93
CA THR A 186 -22.60 7.96 -22.08
C THR A 186 -21.66 8.89 -21.34
N GLY A 187 -20.39 8.50 -21.17
CA GLY A 187 -19.44 9.18 -20.29
C GLY A 187 -19.76 9.02 -18.81
N THR A 188 -20.66 8.10 -18.43
CA THR A 188 -20.99 7.81 -17.04
C THR A 188 -20.00 6.83 -16.44
N TRP A 189 -19.77 6.91 -15.13
CA TRP A 189 -18.91 5.96 -14.43
C TRP A 189 -19.58 5.44 -13.16
N SER A 190 -19.17 4.24 -12.72
CA SER A 190 -19.62 3.60 -11.50
C SER A 190 -18.52 2.76 -10.87
N VAL A 191 -18.55 2.62 -9.55
CA VAL A 191 -17.76 1.59 -8.85
C VAL A 191 -18.46 0.26 -9.06
N LEU A 192 -17.74 -0.71 -9.64
CA LEU A 192 -18.23 -2.07 -9.83
C LEU A 192 -17.96 -2.92 -8.59
N ALA A 193 -16.72 -2.91 -8.10
CA ALA A 193 -16.32 -3.75 -6.98
C ALA A 193 -15.34 -3.02 -6.07
N ASP A 194 -15.45 -3.33 -4.78
CA ASP A 194 -14.42 -3.04 -3.80
C ASP A 194 -13.43 -4.21 -3.77
N LEU A 195 -12.25 -4.03 -4.36
CA LEU A 195 -11.26 -5.09 -4.43
C LEU A 195 -10.63 -5.37 -3.06
N SER A 196 -10.76 -4.45 -2.11
CA SER A 196 -10.24 -4.63 -0.76
C SER A 196 -11.05 -5.60 0.09
N THR A 197 -12.27 -5.95 -0.34
CA THR A 197 -13.13 -6.93 0.35
C THR A 197 -12.97 -8.35 -0.20
N ILE A 198 -12.14 -8.56 -1.23
CA ILE A 198 -11.91 -9.88 -1.81
C ILE A 198 -10.95 -10.65 -0.92
N ASP A 199 -11.44 -11.71 -0.27
CA ASP A 199 -10.62 -12.56 0.58
C ASP A 199 -9.72 -13.48 -0.28
N LEU A 200 -8.43 -13.23 -0.20
CA LEU A 200 -7.38 -14.03 -0.85
C LEU A 200 -6.55 -14.82 0.16
N GLY A 201 -6.91 -14.83 1.44
CA GLY A 201 -6.11 -15.44 2.51
C GLY A 201 -5.81 -16.92 2.27
N GLY A 202 -6.78 -17.68 1.76
CA GLY A 202 -6.61 -19.09 1.39
C GLY A 202 -5.72 -19.35 0.17
N HIS A 203 -5.30 -18.30 -0.52
CA HIS A 203 -4.57 -18.36 -1.78
C HIS A 203 -3.12 -17.88 -1.69
N GLY A 204 -2.72 -17.36 -0.53
CA GLY A 204 -1.36 -16.91 -0.22
C GLY A 204 -0.38 -18.06 -0.08
N TRP A 205 0.89 -17.73 0.14
CA TRP A 205 1.87 -18.74 0.54
C TRP A 205 1.46 -19.32 1.90
N PRO A 206 1.52 -20.65 2.09
CA PRO A 206 1.19 -21.23 3.38
C PRO A 206 2.13 -20.66 4.43
N LEU A 207 1.55 -20.08 5.48
CA LEU A 207 2.29 -19.75 6.69
C LEU A 207 2.95 -21.03 7.23
N GLY A 208 4.21 -20.92 7.65
CA GLY A 208 4.89 -22.04 8.31
C GLY A 208 4.21 -22.41 9.63
N SER A 209 4.67 -23.47 10.29
CA SER A 209 4.26 -23.69 11.69
C SER A 209 4.79 -22.56 12.57
N ARG A 210 4.04 -22.18 13.61
CA ARG A 210 4.52 -21.24 14.64
C ARG A 210 5.91 -21.67 15.14
N PRO A 211 6.93 -20.79 15.09
CA PRO A 211 8.25 -21.11 15.62
C PRO A 211 8.18 -21.53 17.10
N VAL A 212 8.99 -22.52 17.49
CA VAL A 212 9.01 -23.04 18.87
C VAL A 212 9.42 -21.95 19.87
N ASP A 213 10.26 -21.02 19.44
CA ASP A 213 10.78 -19.89 20.21
C ASP A 213 9.95 -18.60 20.07
N ALA A 214 8.77 -18.67 19.45
CA ALA A 214 7.95 -17.49 19.18
C ALA A 214 7.65 -16.66 20.44
N ALA A 215 7.26 -17.32 21.53
CA ALA A 215 6.98 -16.63 22.80
C ALA A 215 8.20 -15.94 23.41
N SER A 216 9.41 -16.47 23.16
CA SER A 216 10.65 -15.85 23.63
C SER A 216 10.99 -14.61 22.80
N TYR A 217 10.81 -14.68 21.48
CA TYR A 217 11.01 -13.55 20.59
C TYR A 217 9.99 -12.42 20.85
N GLU A 218 8.72 -12.77 21.02
CA GLU A 218 7.65 -11.82 21.40
C GLU A 218 7.97 -11.12 22.73
N ARG A 219 8.48 -11.86 23.72
CA ARG A 219 8.91 -11.29 25.00
C ARG A 219 10.11 -10.35 24.83
N ALA A 220 11.11 -10.74 24.05
CA ALA A 220 12.27 -9.90 23.78
C ALA A 220 11.86 -8.59 23.08
N ALA A 221 10.94 -8.66 22.11
CA ALA A 221 10.34 -7.50 21.46
C ALA A 221 9.65 -6.56 22.45
N LEU A 222 8.83 -7.13 23.34
CA LEU A 222 8.13 -6.36 24.38
C LEU A 222 9.12 -5.69 25.36
N GLU A 223 10.17 -6.41 25.77
CA GLU A 223 11.22 -5.88 26.65
C GLU A 223 12.01 -4.75 25.97
N GLU A 224 12.38 -4.92 24.71
CA GLU A 224 13.07 -3.91 23.92
C GLU A 224 12.24 -2.61 23.84
N PHE A 225 10.98 -2.68 23.38
CA PHE A 225 10.11 -1.51 23.28
C PHE A 225 9.76 -0.93 24.66
N GLY A 226 9.58 -1.78 25.66
CA GLY A 226 9.36 -1.35 27.05
C GLY A 226 10.55 -0.60 27.64
N SER A 227 11.76 -0.85 27.14
CA SER A 227 12.97 -0.15 27.54
C SER A 227 13.16 1.23 26.91
N ALA A 228 12.21 1.72 26.09
CA ALA A 228 12.34 3.01 25.40
C ALA A 228 12.62 4.22 26.35
N ALA A 229 12.15 4.18 27.59
CA ALA A 229 12.48 5.19 28.62
C ALA A 229 13.94 5.16 29.11
N GLN A 230 14.68 4.10 28.77
CA GLN A 230 16.05 3.80 29.22
C GLN A 230 16.93 3.25 28.08
N TYR A 231 16.54 3.55 26.84
CA TYR A 231 17.01 2.91 25.61
C TYR A 231 18.52 3.01 25.39
N TRP A 232 19.11 4.19 25.57
CA TRP A 232 20.51 4.40 25.21
C TRP A 232 21.45 4.15 26.38
N ARG A 233 22.50 3.35 26.16
CA ARG A 233 23.67 3.22 27.03
C ARG A 233 24.86 3.96 26.41
N SER A 234 25.04 5.22 26.76
CA SER A 234 26.34 5.88 26.61
C SER A 234 27.02 5.95 27.97
N GLU A 235 28.26 5.49 28.09
CA GLU A 235 29.07 5.61 29.31
C GLU A 235 28.44 4.96 30.56
N GLY A 236 27.69 3.86 30.37
CA GLY A 236 27.03 3.14 31.46
C GLY A 236 25.81 3.84 32.06
N LYS A 237 25.38 4.97 31.51
CA LYS A 237 24.16 5.68 31.93
C LYS A 237 23.02 5.36 30.97
N HIS A 238 21.87 5.00 31.53
CA HIS A 238 20.63 4.85 30.79
C HIS A 238 20.04 6.22 30.51
N ARG A 239 19.67 6.47 29.25
CA ARG A 239 18.94 7.67 28.83
C ARG A 239 17.68 7.29 28.05
N PRO A 240 16.61 8.09 28.17
CA PRO A 240 15.41 7.87 27.38
C PRO A 240 15.68 8.02 25.89
N LEU A 241 14.78 7.47 25.07
CA LEU A 241 14.82 7.58 23.62
C LEU A 241 14.82 9.02 23.13
N VAL A 242 14.14 9.93 23.83
CA VAL A 242 14.32 11.39 23.69
C VAL A 242 14.14 12.01 25.07
N ASP A 243 14.80 13.14 25.34
CA ASP A 243 14.89 13.71 26.70
C ASP A 243 13.53 14.04 27.34
N ASP A 244 12.49 14.31 26.55
CA ASP A 244 11.15 14.67 27.01
C ASP A 244 10.13 13.51 26.95
N LEU A 245 10.59 12.29 26.73
CA LEU A 245 9.77 11.08 26.68
C LEU A 245 9.26 10.70 28.09
N THR A 246 7.95 10.58 28.24
CA THR A 246 7.28 10.25 29.51
C THR A 246 6.17 9.22 29.30
N ASP A 247 5.63 8.66 30.39
CA ASP A 247 4.48 7.73 30.37
C ASP A 247 4.59 6.56 29.39
N VAL A 248 5.81 6.01 29.26
CA VAL A 248 6.15 4.95 28.32
C VAL A 248 5.51 3.63 28.73
N ARG A 249 4.80 3.01 27.80
CA ARG A 249 4.20 1.69 27.98
C ARG A 249 4.25 0.91 26.67
N ALA A 250 4.83 -0.29 26.73
CA ALA A 250 4.78 -1.25 25.64
C ALA A 250 3.81 -2.40 25.97
N GLU A 251 3.17 -2.95 24.94
CA GLU A 251 2.35 -4.16 25.05
C GLU A 251 2.35 -4.95 23.74
N LEU A 252 2.05 -6.24 23.84
CA LEU A 252 1.85 -7.11 22.69
C LEU A 252 0.35 -7.22 22.39
N LEU A 253 -0.01 -7.08 21.12
CA LEU A 253 -1.37 -7.22 20.62
C LEU A 253 -1.42 -8.38 19.62
N GLY A 254 -2.53 -9.10 19.59
CA GLY A 254 -2.72 -10.23 18.69
C GLY A 254 -1.97 -11.49 19.12
N THR A 255 -1.85 -12.42 18.18
CA THR A 255 -1.16 -13.71 18.35
C THR A 255 -0.46 -14.04 17.05
N TRP A 256 0.61 -14.83 17.11
CA TRP A 256 1.35 -15.25 15.92
C TRP A 256 0.43 -15.72 14.78
N PRO A 257 0.67 -15.30 13.52
CA PRO A 257 1.74 -14.40 13.09
C PRO A 257 1.40 -12.90 13.26
N ASP A 258 0.16 -12.55 13.56
CA ASP A 258 -0.32 -11.16 13.64
C ASP A 258 0.08 -10.43 14.94
N THR A 259 1.17 -10.84 15.58
CA THR A 259 1.63 -10.21 16.83
C THR A 259 2.21 -8.84 16.51
N VAL A 260 1.69 -7.81 17.16
CA VAL A 260 2.15 -6.42 17.06
C VAL A 260 2.68 -5.96 18.41
N VAL A 261 3.84 -5.34 18.45
CA VAL A 261 4.32 -4.59 19.62
C VAL A 261 3.85 -3.14 19.50
N ARG A 262 3.06 -2.68 20.47
CA ARG A 262 2.54 -1.32 20.55
C ARG A 262 3.25 -0.57 21.68
N LEU A 263 3.93 0.51 21.34
CA LEU A 263 4.55 1.46 22.26
C LEU A 263 3.73 2.73 22.33
N SER A 264 3.29 3.10 23.53
CA SER A 264 2.58 4.34 23.82
C SER A 264 3.39 5.22 24.77
N PHE A 265 3.42 6.53 24.54
CA PHE A 265 4.22 7.48 25.33
C PHE A 265 3.65 8.90 25.22
N ALA A 266 4.14 9.80 26.07
CA ALA A 266 3.89 11.23 26.02
C ALA A 266 5.21 11.99 25.76
N LEU A 267 5.11 13.19 25.20
CA LEU A 267 6.24 14.09 24.96
C LEU A 267 6.01 15.40 25.70
N GLY A 268 7.00 15.83 26.50
CA GLY A 268 6.93 17.07 27.27
C GLY A 268 6.71 18.31 26.42
N ARG A 269 7.23 18.34 25.18
CA ARG A 269 7.03 19.45 24.24
C ARG A 269 5.60 19.55 23.66
N THR A 270 4.78 18.52 23.83
CA THR A 270 3.37 18.49 23.38
C THR A 270 2.45 17.96 24.50
N PRO A 271 2.23 18.75 25.56
CA PRO A 271 1.47 18.32 26.72
C PRO A 271 0.03 17.89 26.36
N GLY A 272 -0.46 16.88 27.09
CA GLY A 272 -1.83 16.37 26.93
C GLY A 272 -2.05 15.49 25.69
N ARG A 273 -1.00 15.21 24.91
CA ARG A 273 -1.07 14.30 23.77
C ARG A 273 -0.41 12.97 24.06
N ARG A 274 -1.06 11.89 23.64
CA ARG A 274 -0.53 10.52 23.70
C ARG A 274 -0.09 10.08 22.33
N TYR A 275 1.13 9.59 22.21
CA TYR A 275 1.70 9.08 20.98
C TYR A 275 1.73 7.56 20.99
N VAL A 276 1.55 6.97 19.82
CA VAL A 276 1.58 5.52 19.63
C VAL A 276 2.45 5.17 18.43
N HIS A 277 3.37 4.24 18.65
CA HIS A 277 4.19 3.61 17.63
C HIS A 277 3.94 2.11 17.68
N ALA A 278 3.60 1.49 16.55
CA ALA A 278 3.27 0.08 16.46
C ALA A 278 4.10 -0.61 15.38
N ARG A 279 4.58 -1.82 15.67
CA ARG A 279 5.41 -2.63 14.78
C ARG A 279 4.99 -4.09 14.81
N GLU A 280 4.94 -4.71 13.65
CA GLU A 280 4.75 -6.15 13.53
C GLU A 280 5.98 -6.88 14.07
N VAL A 281 5.74 -7.87 14.93
CA VAL A 281 6.79 -8.70 15.51
C VAL A 281 7.26 -9.74 14.49
N TRP A 282 6.31 -10.30 13.75
CA TRP A 282 6.55 -11.31 12.75
C TRP A 282 6.39 -10.74 11.36
N GLY A 283 7.26 -11.18 10.47
CA GLY A 283 7.16 -10.95 9.06
C GLY A 283 6.08 -11.81 8.46
N GLU A 284 5.89 -11.56 7.18
CA GLU A 284 4.83 -12.10 6.36
C GLU A 284 4.81 -13.65 6.24
N ARG A 285 5.91 -14.36 6.54
CA ARG A 285 5.96 -15.84 6.58
C ARG A 285 6.07 -16.40 8.00
N GLY A 286 5.90 -15.54 9.01
CA GLY A 286 6.09 -15.89 10.42
C GLY A 286 7.54 -15.92 10.87
N GLU A 287 8.46 -15.32 10.10
CA GLU A 287 9.84 -15.07 10.49
C GLU A 287 9.97 -13.83 11.40
N PRO A 288 11.00 -13.74 12.26
CA PRO A 288 11.30 -12.50 13.00
C PRO A 288 11.40 -11.26 12.09
N ALA A 289 10.66 -10.18 12.39
CA ALA A 289 10.65 -8.96 11.58
C ALA A 289 11.15 -7.69 12.28
N LEU A 290 11.28 -7.68 13.61
CA LEU A 290 11.83 -6.51 14.31
C LEU A 290 13.32 -6.38 14.02
N GLY A 291 13.71 -5.22 13.52
CA GLY A 291 15.09 -4.90 13.23
C GLY A 291 15.80 -4.36 14.46
N GLU A 292 17.11 -4.60 14.57
CA GLU A 292 17.99 -4.10 15.64
C GLU A 292 17.95 -2.55 15.81
N TYR A 293 17.41 -1.85 14.81
CA TYR A 293 17.37 -0.39 14.73
C TYR A 293 15.97 0.22 14.81
N ASP A 294 14.90 -0.56 15.07
CA ASP A 294 13.52 -0.03 15.05
C ASP A 294 13.32 1.14 16.03
N LEU A 295 13.85 1.04 17.25
CA LEU A 295 13.81 2.14 18.21
C LEU A 295 14.78 3.27 17.85
N LEU A 296 15.90 3.00 17.18
CA LEU A 296 16.81 4.04 16.69
C LEU A 296 16.11 4.92 15.64
N PHE A 297 15.31 4.35 14.74
CA PHE A 297 14.49 5.14 13.81
C PHE A 297 13.46 6.00 14.53
N LEU A 298 12.81 5.44 15.55
CA LEU A 298 11.87 6.21 16.35
C LEU A 298 12.58 7.37 17.05
N HIS A 299 13.78 7.17 17.61
CA HIS A 299 14.63 8.24 18.16
C HIS A 299 14.88 9.32 17.10
N GLU A 300 15.33 8.94 15.90
CA GLU A 300 15.64 9.90 14.84
C GLU A 300 14.39 10.73 14.44
N ARG A 301 13.24 10.08 14.24
CA ARG A 301 11.98 10.77 13.91
C ARG A 301 11.51 11.70 15.02
N LEU A 302 11.66 11.29 16.28
CA LEU A 302 11.30 12.10 17.43
C LEU A 302 12.28 13.26 17.65
N SER A 303 13.58 13.08 17.42
CA SER A 303 14.60 14.12 17.66
C SER A 303 14.63 15.18 16.56
N THR A 304 14.35 14.80 15.31
CA THR A 304 14.32 15.73 14.16
C THR A 304 13.02 16.53 14.03
N GLY A 305 12.01 16.23 14.86
CA GLY A 305 10.68 16.81 14.72
C GLY A 305 9.96 16.37 13.44
N MET A 306 10.51 15.41 12.69
CA MET A 306 9.85 14.72 11.57
C MET A 306 8.82 13.72 12.08
N THR A 307 7.86 14.24 12.82
CA THR A 307 6.74 13.47 13.28
C THR A 307 5.63 13.68 12.25
N ASP A 308 5.52 12.76 11.29
CA ASP A 308 4.29 12.59 10.50
C ASP A 308 3.19 12.12 11.44
N VAL A 309 2.75 13.02 12.31
CA VAL A 309 1.77 12.74 13.34
C VAL A 309 0.39 12.66 12.69
N ARG A 310 -0.31 11.55 12.91
CA ARG A 310 -1.72 11.43 12.53
C ARG A 310 -2.59 11.17 13.75
N GLU A 311 -3.76 11.79 13.78
CA GLU A 311 -4.73 11.57 14.85
C GLU A 311 -5.43 10.22 14.60
N GLY A 312 -5.28 9.29 15.52
CA GLY A 312 -5.98 8.01 15.58
C GLY A 312 -7.39 8.16 16.12
N SER A 313 -8.17 7.08 16.05
CA SER A 313 -9.60 7.05 16.38
C SER A 313 -9.94 7.46 17.81
N ASP A 314 -8.99 7.33 18.75
CA ASP A 314 -9.18 7.61 20.18
C ASP A 314 -8.49 8.92 20.63
N GLY A 315 -8.14 9.80 19.70
CA GLY A 315 -7.38 11.02 19.99
C GLY A 315 -5.89 10.78 20.26
N GLU A 316 -5.42 9.54 20.06
CA GLU A 316 -4.00 9.18 20.07
C GLU A 316 -3.30 9.72 18.82
N LEU A 317 -2.00 9.94 18.89
CA LEU A 317 -1.19 10.43 17.81
C LEU A 317 -0.26 9.32 17.30
N LEU A 318 -0.56 8.77 16.13
CA LEU A 318 0.25 7.75 15.47
C LEU A 318 1.56 8.38 14.99
N VAL A 319 2.68 7.76 15.37
CA VAL A 319 4.05 8.12 14.97
C VAL A 319 4.67 7.01 14.16
#